data_AF-A0A222E9F4-F1
#
_entry.id   AF-A0A222E9F4-F1
#
_cell.length_a   1.000
_cell.length_b   1.000
_cell.length_c   1.000
_cell.angle_alpha   90.00
_cell.angle_beta   90.00
_cell.angle_gamma   90.00
#
_symmetry.space_group_name_H-M   'P 1'
#
loop_
_entity.id
_entity.type
_entity.pdbx_description
1 polymer ?
#
loop_
_entity_poly.entity_id
_entity_poly.type
_entity_poly.pdbx_seq_one_letter_code
_entity_poly.pdbx_strand_id
1 'polypeptide(L)'
;MVRIRLSTLVAAAMVCAAGAAPAQQTVVEIPVTAAFTQNTLNWDASMGGVDLAWAVLDIGGVAHVCGATSATSSFAHRNTRTAFRKAWIKVNDRKVLTDLSYFNRTPRKTDLTTAKARCKPLAGVSGQGGRFLLGFDPVWVRD
;
A
#
# COMPACT_ATOMS: atom_id res chain seq x y z
N MET A 1 66.14 -26.89 -21.45
CA MET A 1 66.00 -25.42 -21.63
C MET A 1 65.22 -25.18 -22.93
N VAL A 2 63.89 -25.08 -22.85
CA VAL A 2 63.07 -23.83 -22.90
C VAL A 2 63.26 -23.01 -24.18
N ARG A 3 62.19 -22.93 -25.01
CA ARG A 3 61.55 -21.68 -25.48
C ARG A 3 60.33 -22.00 -26.35
N ILE A 4 59.16 -22.05 -25.71
CA ILE A 4 57.84 -22.01 -26.35
C ILE A 4 57.50 -20.53 -26.55
N ARG A 5 57.22 -20.11 -27.79
CA ARG A 5 56.70 -18.77 -28.10
C ARG A 5 55.19 -18.84 -28.34
N LEU A 6 54.52 -17.92 -27.67
CA LEU A 6 53.09 -17.69 -27.57
C LEU A 6 52.42 -17.47 -28.94
N SER A 7 51.25 -18.08 -29.12
CA SER A 7 50.22 -17.61 -30.06
C SER A 7 49.00 -17.21 -29.25
N THR A 8 48.69 -15.92 -29.29
CA THR A 8 47.54 -15.24 -28.67
C THR A 8 46.22 -15.69 -29.29
N LEU A 9 45.37 -16.35 -28.49
CA LEU A 9 43.95 -16.54 -28.79
C LEU A 9 43.14 -15.49 -28.05
N VAL A 10 42.46 -14.64 -28.82
CA VAL A 10 41.51 -13.64 -28.36
C VAL A 10 40.24 -14.36 -27.92
N ALA A 11 39.95 -14.36 -26.61
CA ALA A 11 38.69 -14.87 -26.07
C ALA A 11 37.66 -13.73 -26.03
N ALA A 12 36.62 -13.86 -26.84
CA ALA A 12 35.43 -13.01 -26.80
C ALA A 12 34.67 -13.26 -25.49
N ALA A 13 34.75 -12.31 -24.55
CA ALA A 13 33.95 -12.32 -23.33
C ALA A 13 32.51 -11.91 -23.69
N MET A 14 31.65 -12.91 -23.88
CA MET A 14 30.20 -12.72 -24.03
C MET A 14 29.63 -12.38 -22.65
N VAL A 15 29.46 -11.07 -22.39
CA VAL A 15 28.84 -10.56 -21.17
C VAL A 15 27.35 -10.90 -21.23
N CYS A 16 26.94 -11.94 -20.49
CA CYS A 16 25.54 -12.19 -20.18
C CYS A 16 25.00 -11.04 -19.33
N ALA A 17 24.43 -10.02 -19.98
CA ALA A 17 23.57 -9.05 -19.33
C ALA A 17 22.27 -9.77 -18.94
N ALA A 18 22.29 -10.46 -17.80
CA ALA A 18 21.09 -10.91 -17.12
C ALA A 18 20.32 -9.65 -16.72
N GLY A 19 19.39 -9.24 -17.58
CA GLY A 19 18.43 -8.20 -17.28
C GLY A 19 17.64 -8.61 -16.06
N ALA A 20 17.97 -8.05 -14.90
CA ALA A 20 17.06 -8.00 -13.78
C ALA A 20 15.85 -7.19 -14.25
N ALA A 21 14.82 -7.88 -14.77
CA ALA A 21 13.54 -7.26 -15.02
C ALA A 21 13.07 -6.65 -13.69
N PRO A 22 12.75 -5.35 -13.63
CA PRO A 22 12.20 -4.77 -12.42
C PRO A 22 10.95 -5.56 -12.07
N ALA A 23 10.92 -6.15 -10.87
CA ALA A 23 9.73 -6.82 -10.37
C ALA A 23 8.59 -5.82 -10.41
N GLN A 24 7.70 -5.96 -11.40
CA GLN A 24 6.48 -5.19 -11.50
C GLN A 24 5.68 -5.52 -10.24
N GLN A 25 5.65 -4.59 -9.28
CA GLN A 25 4.78 -4.68 -8.12
C GLN A 25 3.34 -4.64 -8.65
N THR A 26 2.75 -5.82 -8.83
CA THR A 26 1.36 -5.96 -9.22
C THR A 26 0.52 -5.33 -8.13
N VAL A 27 -0.26 -4.31 -8.50
CA VAL A 27 -1.22 -3.70 -7.59
C VAL A 27 -2.27 -4.78 -7.27
N VAL A 28 -2.24 -5.30 -6.05
CA VAL A 28 -3.19 -6.31 -5.60
C VAL A 28 -4.50 -5.59 -5.26
N GLU A 29 -5.56 -5.92 -6.00
CA GLU A 29 -6.91 -5.45 -5.75
C GLU A 29 -7.83 -6.62 -5.38
N ILE A 30 -8.60 -6.47 -4.30
CA ILE A 30 -9.52 -7.48 -3.80
C ILE A 30 -10.88 -6.86 -3.49
N PRO A 31 -12.00 -7.59 -3.59
CA PRO A 31 -13.30 -7.07 -3.18
C PRO A 31 -13.31 -6.75 -1.67
N VAL A 32 -14.00 -5.67 -1.30
CA VAL A 32 -14.34 -5.42 0.11
C VAL A 32 -15.36 -6.47 0.55
N THR A 33 -15.10 -7.12 1.68
CA THR A 33 -15.95 -8.18 2.25
C THR A 33 -16.25 -7.91 3.72
N ALA A 34 -16.98 -8.81 4.38
CA ALA A 34 -17.26 -8.73 5.81
C ALA A 34 -15.99 -8.76 6.70
N ALA A 35 -14.82 -9.14 6.16
CA ALA A 35 -13.56 -9.08 6.88
C ALA A 35 -13.02 -7.64 7.05
N PHE A 36 -13.56 -6.67 6.30
CA PHE A 36 -13.13 -5.28 6.38
C PHE A 36 -13.85 -4.56 7.51
N THR A 37 -13.06 -3.89 8.36
CA THR A 37 -13.60 -2.92 9.31
C THR A 37 -14.00 -1.67 8.55
N GLN A 38 -15.23 -1.22 8.75
CA GLN A 38 -15.75 0.01 8.15
C GLN A 38 -15.92 1.10 9.19
N ASN A 39 -15.39 2.28 8.90
CA ASN A 39 -15.48 3.47 9.76
C ASN A 39 -15.65 4.71 8.90
N THR A 40 -16.19 5.78 9.48
CA THR A 40 -16.20 7.11 8.86
C THR A 40 -15.26 8.04 9.62
N LEU A 41 -14.35 8.67 8.89
CA LEU A 41 -13.42 9.67 9.40
C LEU A 41 -14.01 11.06 9.11
N ASN A 42 -14.52 11.73 10.13
CA ASN A 42 -15.09 13.07 9.99
C ASN A 42 -14.02 14.16 10.18
N TRP A 43 -14.06 15.18 9.33
CA TRP A 43 -13.27 16.41 9.53
C TRP A 43 -13.96 17.27 10.58
N ASP A 44 -15.18 17.68 10.30
CA ASP A 44 -16.15 18.27 11.20
C ASP A 44 -17.59 18.03 10.66
N ALA A 45 -18.61 18.49 11.40
CA ALA A 45 -20.01 18.28 11.02
C ALA A 45 -20.42 18.94 9.69
N SER A 46 -19.73 19.99 9.26
CA SER A 46 -20.04 20.80 8.05
C SER A 46 -19.19 20.43 6.82
N MET A 47 -17.97 19.94 7.05
CA MET A 47 -16.98 19.60 6.03
C MET A 47 -17.09 18.14 5.57
N GLY A 48 -17.88 17.33 6.26
CA GLY A 48 -18.12 15.92 5.95
C GLY A 48 -16.93 15.04 6.33
N GLY A 49 -16.83 13.88 5.68
CA GLY A 49 -15.91 12.83 6.07
C GLY A 49 -15.51 11.90 4.94
N VAL A 50 -14.73 10.89 5.31
CA VAL A 50 -14.27 9.82 4.43
C VAL A 50 -14.71 8.50 5.04
N ASP A 51 -15.61 7.81 4.34
CA ASP A 51 -15.90 6.41 4.61
C ASP A 51 -14.67 5.59 4.23
N LEU A 52 -14.29 4.67 5.12
CA LEU A 52 -13.08 3.86 5.03
C LEU A 52 -13.45 2.41 5.31
N ALA A 53 -13.11 1.53 4.38
CA ALA A 53 -13.08 0.09 4.59
C ALA A 53 -11.62 -0.36 4.58
N TRP A 54 -11.16 -1.04 5.62
CA TRP A 54 -9.79 -1.57 5.67
C TRP A 54 -9.69 -2.92 6.38
N ALA A 55 -8.68 -3.69 6.01
CA ALA A 55 -8.34 -4.96 6.63
C ALA A 55 -6.84 -5.23 6.53
N VAL A 56 -6.34 -6.09 7.42
CA VAL A 56 -5.06 -6.77 7.21
C VAL A 56 -5.35 -8.22 6.88
N LEU A 57 -4.88 -8.67 5.72
CA LEU A 57 -5.18 -9.99 5.17
C LEU A 57 -3.90 -10.73 4.84
N ASP A 58 -3.90 -12.05 4.99
CA ASP A 58 -2.82 -12.90 4.51
C ASP A 58 -3.06 -13.22 3.04
N ILE A 59 -2.11 -12.83 2.18
CA ILE A 59 -2.13 -13.12 0.74
C ILE A 59 -0.79 -13.78 0.41
N GLY A 60 -0.82 -15.10 0.20
CA GLY A 60 0.37 -15.87 -0.15
C GLY A 60 1.41 -15.96 0.97
N GLY A 61 0.99 -15.99 2.24
CA GLY A 61 1.88 -16.06 3.41
C GLY A 61 2.44 -14.71 3.84
N VAL A 62 1.96 -13.61 3.25
CA VAL A 62 2.41 -12.24 3.52
C VAL A 62 1.23 -11.40 3.98
N ALA A 63 1.38 -10.70 5.10
CA ALA A 63 0.39 -9.74 5.57
C ALA A 63 0.28 -8.57 4.58
N HIS A 64 -0.94 -8.23 4.19
CA HIS A 64 -1.25 -7.10 3.33
C HIS A 64 -2.23 -6.16 4.02
N VAL A 65 -1.94 -4.87 4.01
CA VAL A 65 -2.89 -3.84 4.43
C VAL A 65 -3.68 -3.42 3.19
N CYS A 66 -4.98 -3.69 3.23
CA CYS A 66 -5.90 -3.44 2.15
C CYS A 66 -6.90 -2.36 2.55
N GLY A 67 -7.21 -1.42 1.66
CA GLY A 67 -8.24 -0.44 1.94
C GLY A 67 -8.87 0.22 0.72
N ALA A 68 -10.08 0.72 0.95
CA ALA A 68 -10.87 1.54 0.05
C ALA A 68 -11.48 2.72 0.80
N THR A 69 -11.67 3.83 0.11
CA THR A 69 -12.20 5.07 0.68
C THR A 69 -13.22 5.71 -0.25
N SER A 70 -14.27 6.28 0.32
CA SER A 70 -15.22 7.14 -0.38
C SER A 70 -15.45 8.41 0.42
N ALA A 71 -15.36 9.56 -0.22
CA ALA A 71 -15.62 10.83 0.47
C ALA A 71 -17.12 11.16 0.44
N THR A 72 -17.64 11.69 1.56
CA THR A 72 -19.05 12.07 1.69
C THR A 72 -19.32 13.49 1.15
N SER A 73 -18.28 14.33 1.07
CA SER A 73 -18.34 15.72 0.59
C SER A 73 -17.24 16.05 -0.43
N SER A 74 -17.38 17.18 -1.12
CA SER A 74 -16.35 17.70 -2.03
C SER A 74 -15.07 18.12 -1.29
N PHE A 75 -15.19 18.71 -0.10
CA PHE A 75 -14.05 19.08 0.73
C PHE A 75 -13.27 17.83 1.16
N ALA A 76 -13.95 16.84 1.74
CA ALA A 76 -13.33 15.59 2.16
C ALA A 76 -12.68 14.88 0.97
N HIS A 77 -13.29 14.91 -0.21
CA HIS A 77 -12.74 14.32 -1.42
C HIS A 77 -11.42 14.97 -1.85
N ARG A 78 -11.34 16.31 -1.83
CA ARG A 78 -10.10 17.03 -2.15
C ARG A 78 -8.99 16.72 -1.15
N ASN A 79 -9.34 16.59 0.13
CA ASN A 79 -8.38 16.44 1.22
C ASN A 79 -8.06 14.98 1.59
N THR A 80 -8.79 13.99 1.07
CA THR A 80 -8.59 12.56 1.41
C THR A 80 -7.13 12.14 1.20
N ARG A 81 -6.54 12.48 0.05
CA ARG A 81 -5.16 12.07 -0.25
C ARG A 81 -4.15 12.65 0.75
N THR A 82 -4.33 13.92 1.11
CA THR A 82 -3.46 14.60 2.08
C THR A 82 -3.58 13.96 3.46
N ALA A 83 -4.79 13.62 3.90
CA ALA A 83 -5.01 12.93 5.16
C ALA A 83 -4.39 11.52 5.15
N PHE A 84 -4.65 10.73 4.11
CA PHE A 84 -4.17 9.35 4.02
C PHE A 84 -2.65 9.24 3.85
N ARG A 85 -1.97 10.29 3.36
CA ARG A 85 -0.50 10.39 3.42
C ARG A 85 0.06 10.48 4.84
N LYS A 86 -0.75 10.93 5.80
CA LYS A 86 -0.43 10.98 7.23
C LYS A 86 -0.98 9.77 8.01
N ALA A 87 -1.66 8.86 7.33
CA ALA A 87 -2.13 7.63 7.92
C ALA A 87 -0.99 6.63 8.14
N TRP A 88 -1.16 5.78 9.14
CA TRP A 88 -0.22 4.73 9.50
C TRP A 88 -0.91 3.48 10.03
N ILE A 89 -0.21 2.36 9.95
CA ILE A 89 -0.54 1.11 10.64
C ILE A 89 0.53 0.84 11.70
N LYS A 90 0.09 0.55 12.94
CA LYS A 90 0.96 0.10 14.04
C LYS A 90 0.77 -1.38 14.33
N VAL A 91 1.87 -2.00 14.74
CA VAL A 91 1.93 -3.35 15.33
C VAL A 91 2.87 -3.26 16.53
N ASN A 92 2.44 -3.74 17.70
CA ASN A 92 3.21 -3.66 18.95
C ASN A 92 3.76 -2.24 19.19
N ASP A 93 2.87 -1.25 19.08
CA ASP A 93 3.15 0.20 19.21
C ASP A 93 4.13 0.84 18.22
N ARG A 94 4.70 0.08 17.29
CA ARG A 94 5.58 0.58 16.23
C ARG A 94 4.82 0.80 14.92
N LYS A 95 5.01 1.96 14.29
CA LYS A 95 4.49 2.22 12.93
C LYS A 95 5.24 1.32 11.94
N VAL A 96 4.53 0.41 11.29
CA VAL A 96 5.09 -0.57 10.32
C VAL A 96 4.76 -0.21 8.88
N LEU A 97 3.71 0.59 8.67
CA LEU A 97 3.37 1.15 7.37
C LEU A 97 2.91 2.58 7.57
N THR A 98 3.40 3.47 6.72
CA THR A 98 3.02 4.87 6.65
C THR A 98 2.58 5.18 5.23
N ASP A 99 1.79 6.25 5.08
CA ASP A 99 1.18 6.64 3.80
C ASP A 99 0.25 5.54 3.26
N LEU A 100 -1.02 5.65 3.62
CA LEU A 100 -2.10 4.80 3.13
C LEU A 100 -2.83 5.42 1.93
N SER A 101 -2.24 6.43 1.27
CA SER A 101 -2.87 7.08 0.11
C SER A 101 -2.95 6.20 -1.14
N TYR A 102 -2.36 4.99 -1.08
CA TYR A 102 -2.51 3.95 -2.10
C TYR A 102 -3.87 3.23 -2.03
N PHE A 103 -4.63 3.38 -0.94
CA PHE A 103 -5.98 2.82 -0.84
C PHE A 103 -6.82 3.25 -2.04
N ASN A 104 -7.72 2.38 -2.47
CA ASN A 104 -8.58 2.70 -3.59
C ASN A 104 -9.45 3.90 -3.22
N ARG A 105 -9.49 4.91 -4.09
CA ARG A 105 -10.33 6.10 -3.90
C ARG A 105 -11.49 5.99 -4.86
N THR A 106 -12.62 5.51 -4.37
CA THR A 106 -13.83 5.37 -5.16
C THR A 106 -14.47 6.75 -5.41
N PRO A 107 -15.44 6.85 -6.34
CA PRO A 107 -16.27 8.04 -6.44
C PRO A 107 -16.89 8.40 -5.08
N ARG A 108 -17.27 9.67 -4.92
CA ARG A 108 -17.92 10.14 -3.68
C ARG A 108 -19.22 9.39 -3.41
N LYS A 109 -19.56 9.23 -2.12
CA LYS A 109 -20.80 8.58 -1.65
C LYS A 109 -21.02 7.16 -2.23
N THR A 110 -19.93 6.45 -2.51
CA THR A 110 -19.97 5.08 -2.99
C THR A 110 -20.10 4.14 -1.81
N ASP A 111 -21.01 3.18 -1.90
CA ASP A 111 -21.08 2.05 -0.97
C ASP A 111 -19.81 1.19 -1.09
N LEU A 112 -19.00 1.19 -0.04
CA LEU A 112 -17.72 0.49 -0.02
C LEU A 112 -17.86 -1.03 -0.05
N THR A 113 -19.01 -1.60 0.26
CA THR A 113 -19.24 -3.06 0.13
C THR A 113 -19.20 -3.53 -1.32
N THR A 114 -19.44 -2.63 -2.28
CA THR A 114 -19.37 -2.91 -3.72
C THR A 114 -18.00 -2.59 -4.33
N ALA A 115 -17.08 -2.04 -3.54
CA ALA A 115 -15.79 -1.56 -4.01
C ALA A 115 -14.70 -2.65 -3.98
N LYS A 116 -13.61 -2.36 -4.69
CA LYS A 116 -12.34 -3.08 -4.53
C LYS A 116 -11.41 -2.29 -3.61
N ALA A 117 -10.75 -2.97 -2.69
CA ALA A 117 -9.66 -2.45 -1.88
C ALA A 117 -8.32 -2.66 -2.59
N ARG A 118 -7.42 -1.69 -2.46
CA ARG A 118 -6.02 -1.82 -2.89
C ARG A 118 -5.16 -2.25 -1.72
N CYS A 119 -4.26 -3.20 -1.98
CA CYS A 119 -3.44 -3.85 -0.98
C CYS A 119 -1.96 -3.50 -1.15
N LYS A 120 -1.26 -3.42 -0.03
CA LYS A 120 0.21 -3.30 0.01
C LYS A 120 0.77 -4.26 1.07
N PRO A 121 1.86 -4.99 0.76
CA PRO A 121 2.45 -5.92 1.72
C PRO A 121 3.08 -5.18 2.91
N LEU A 122 3.01 -5.80 4.09
CA LEU A 122 3.79 -5.47 5.27
C LEU A 122 5.03 -6.36 5.30
N ALA A 123 6.19 -5.78 5.01
CA ALA A 123 7.45 -6.51 5.05
C ALA A 123 7.74 -7.01 6.48
N GLY A 124 8.05 -8.29 6.63
CA GLY A 124 8.52 -8.88 7.89
C GLY A 124 7.47 -9.06 8.98
N VAL A 125 6.17 -8.94 8.66
CA VAL A 125 5.07 -9.19 9.60
C VAL A 125 4.21 -10.34 9.08
N SER A 126 4.04 -11.39 9.88
CA SER A 126 3.13 -12.49 9.56
C SER A 126 1.67 -12.01 9.65
N GLY A 127 0.81 -12.45 8.72
CA GLY A 127 -0.60 -12.06 8.68
C GLY A 127 -1.44 -12.58 9.85
N GLN A 128 -0.92 -13.55 10.59
CA GLN A 128 -1.61 -14.19 11.71
C GLN A 128 -1.27 -13.51 13.05
N GLY A 129 -2.32 -13.14 13.81
CA GLY A 129 -2.23 -12.85 15.25
C GLY A 129 -1.77 -11.45 15.68
N GLY A 130 -1.44 -10.55 14.74
CA GLY A 130 -1.08 -9.16 15.07
C GLY A 130 -2.27 -8.29 15.46
N ARG A 131 -2.17 -7.53 16.56
CA ARG A 131 -3.09 -6.41 16.83
C ARG A 131 -2.66 -5.21 15.99
N PHE A 132 -3.32 -5.04 14.84
CA PHE A 132 -3.07 -3.91 13.95
C PHE A 132 -3.92 -2.71 14.36
N LEU A 133 -3.29 -1.54 14.46
CA LEU A 133 -3.99 -0.28 14.71
C LEU A 133 -3.81 0.64 13.50
N LEU A 134 -4.92 1.12 12.97
CA LEU A 134 -4.93 2.20 11.99
C LEU A 134 -5.06 3.54 12.72
N GLY A 135 -4.23 4.50 12.34
CA GLY A 135 -4.30 5.86 12.88
C GLY A 135 -3.80 6.90 11.89
N PHE A 136 -3.87 8.16 12.31
CA PHE A 136 -3.47 9.32 11.52
C PHE A 136 -2.60 10.23 12.39
N ASP A 137 -1.53 10.76 11.81
CA ASP A 137 -0.85 11.93 12.38
C ASP A 137 -1.68 13.20 12.11
N PRO A 138 -1.49 14.28 12.88
CA PRO A 138 -2.24 15.52 12.68
C PRO A 138 -2.16 16.04 11.24
N VAL A 139 -3.31 16.44 10.70
CA VAL A 139 -3.44 16.97 9.34
C VAL A 139 -3.97 18.40 9.44
N TRP A 140 -3.19 19.34 8.89
CA TRP A 140 -3.60 20.74 8.78
C TRP A 140 -4.08 20.99 7.35
N VAL A 141 -5.33 21.39 7.22
CA VAL A 141 -5.94 21.83 5.95
C VAL A 141 -6.35 23.28 6.10
N ARG A 142 -6.18 24.06 5.03
CA ARG A 142 -6.66 25.44 4.97
C ARG A 142 -8.06 25.40 4.38
N ASP A 143 -8.97 26.11 5.04
CA ASP A 143 -10.36 26.28 4.61
C ASP A 143 -10.49 27.28 3.47
#